data_AF-A0AAD4E7M7-F1
#
_entry.id   AF-A0AAD4E7M7-F1
#
_cell.length_a   1.000
_cell.length_b   1.000
_cell.length_c   1.000
_cell.angle_alpha   90.00
_cell.angle_beta   90.00
_cell.angle_gamma   90.00
#
_symmetry.space_group_name_H-M   'P 1'
#
loop_
_entity.id
_entity.type
_entity.pdbx_description
1 polymer ?
#
loop_
_entity_poly.entity_id
_entity_poly.type
_entity_poly.pdbx_seq_one_letter_code
_entity_poly.pdbx_strand_id
1 'polypeptide(L)'
;EDGPGPNTQNLAFDLKHGSSTPWNAKVLDILLEALKRRSVEEQWPFQRLDGYYKMILEDRYKRLRTVWRAAQPKVTAKGILETGAEVEERLIVKRDKNLKSVHQATCRRNQIIELKKDGEDEDLPAWQWLQNIIKTLGDGGMSSEESDIENDIECVLQVKNMTWRRRIEQELNIIDNQRVLDDDIF
;
A
#
# COMPACT_ATOMS: atom_id res chain seq x y z
N GLU A 1 -32.30 -20.91 -0.71
CA GLU A 1 -32.99 -19.77 -0.08
C GLU A 1 -31.95 -18.69 0.12
N ASP A 2 -31.99 -17.64 -0.70
CA ASP A 2 -31.08 -16.52 -0.56
C ASP A 2 -31.60 -15.61 0.56
N GLY A 3 -30.85 -15.56 1.67
CA GLY A 3 -31.13 -14.63 2.76
C GLY A 3 -31.06 -13.17 2.32
N PRO A 4 -31.45 -12.22 3.20
CA PRO A 4 -31.40 -10.79 2.85
C PRO A 4 -29.97 -10.41 2.44
N GLY A 5 -29.83 -9.73 1.30
CA GLY A 5 -28.55 -9.24 0.81
C GLY A 5 -27.95 -8.12 1.69
N PRO A 6 -26.71 -7.69 1.42
CA PRO A 6 -26.05 -6.65 2.21
C PRO A 6 -26.80 -5.32 2.17
N ASN A 7 -26.90 -4.64 3.32
CA ASN A 7 -27.51 -3.31 3.42
C ASN A 7 -26.58 -2.24 2.84
N THR A 8 -27.05 -1.47 1.87
CA THR A 8 -26.27 -0.41 1.21
C THR A 8 -26.01 0.81 2.10
N GLN A 9 -26.82 1.03 3.15
CA GLN A 9 -26.63 2.12 4.11
C GLN A 9 -25.76 1.73 5.31
N ASN A 10 -25.58 0.43 5.56
CA ASN A 10 -24.74 -0.10 6.62
C ASN A 10 -23.98 -1.32 6.11
N LEU A 11 -23.06 -1.06 5.18
CA LEU A 11 -22.32 -2.08 4.47
C LEU A 11 -21.26 -2.69 5.41
N ALA A 12 -21.32 -4.01 5.61
CA ALA A 12 -20.38 -4.71 6.49
C ALA A 12 -19.84 -5.98 5.81
N PHE A 13 -18.52 -6.16 5.91
CA PHE A 13 -17.87 -7.39 5.47
C PHE A 13 -18.03 -8.51 6.52
N ASP A 14 -18.19 -9.73 6.04
CA ASP A 14 -17.95 -10.92 6.85
C ASP A 14 -16.45 -11.26 6.82
N LEU A 15 -15.74 -10.88 7.88
CA LEU A 15 -14.29 -11.06 7.98
C LEU A 15 -13.89 -12.49 8.40
N LYS A 16 -14.85 -13.32 8.82
CA LYS A 16 -14.58 -14.74 9.15
C LYS A 16 -14.24 -15.52 7.88
N HIS A 17 -14.98 -15.28 6.81
CA HIS A 17 -14.83 -15.98 5.54
C HIS A 17 -13.95 -15.21 4.53
N GLY A 18 -13.80 -15.73 3.31
CA GLY A 18 -13.01 -15.09 2.25
C GLY A 18 -13.83 -14.11 1.41
N SER A 19 -13.17 -13.39 0.48
CA SER A 19 -13.83 -12.45 -0.44
C SER A 19 -14.77 -13.13 -1.44
N SER A 20 -14.54 -14.40 -1.73
CA SER A 20 -15.33 -15.19 -2.69
C SER A 20 -16.66 -15.70 -2.13
N THR A 21 -16.99 -15.43 -0.86
CA THR A 21 -18.32 -15.79 -0.36
C THR A 21 -19.39 -14.96 -1.03
N PRO A 22 -20.61 -15.50 -1.23
CA PRO A 22 -21.70 -14.75 -1.86
C PRO A 22 -21.96 -13.39 -1.20
N TRP A 23 -21.87 -13.34 0.14
CA TRP A 23 -22.00 -12.10 0.90
C TRP A 23 -20.90 -11.08 0.57
N ASN A 24 -19.63 -11.46 0.72
CA ASN A 24 -18.52 -10.53 0.53
C ASN A 24 -18.35 -10.14 -0.95
N ALA A 25 -18.62 -11.05 -1.88
CA ALA A 25 -18.66 -10.76 -3.30
C ALA A 25 -19.71 -9.68 -3.59
N LYS A 26 -20.90 -9.79 -3.00
CA LYS A 26 -21.95 -8.78 -3.19
C LYS A 26 -21.59 -7.43 -2.58
N VAL A 27 -20.93 -7.42 -1.42
CA VAL A 27 -20.37 -6.20 -0.80
C VAL A 27 -19.33 -5.55 -1.72
N LEU A 28 -18.42 -6.33 -2.31
CA LEU A 28 -17.41 -5.83 -3.25
C LEU A 28 -18.04 -5.26 -4.51
N ASP A 29 -19.09 -5.90 -5.05
CA ASP A 29 -19.81 -5.39 -6.22
C ASP A 29 -20.50 -4.05 -5.91
N ILE A 30 -21.10 -3.89 -4.72
CA ILE A 30 -21.71 -2.62 -4.29
C ILE A 30 -20.64 -1.51 -4.20
N LEU A 31 -19.46 -1.83 -3.64
CA LEU A 31 -18.34 -0.90 -3.54
C LEU A 31 -17.79 -0.53 -4.92
N LEU A 32 -17.70 -1.50 -5.84
CA LEU A 32 -17.26 -1.28 -7.21
C LEU A 32 -18.17 -0.27 -7.92
N GLU A 33 -19.48 -0.45 -7.84
CA GLU A 33 -20.46 0.47 -8.43
C GLU A 33 -20.40 1.86 -7.78
N ALA A 34 -20.21 1.94 -6.46
CA ALA A 34 -20.02 3.23 -5.78
C ALA A 34 -18.74 3.95 -6.24
N LEU A 35 -17.66 3.20 -6.46
CA LEU A 35 -16.37 3.74 -6.89
C LEU A 35 -16.41 4.23 -8.33
N LYS A 36 -17.07 3.49 -9.24
CA LYS A 36 -17.36 3.95 -10.61
C LYS A 36 -18.18 5.22 -10.65
N ARG A 37 -19.24 5.28 -9.85
CA ARG A 37 -20.09 6.48 -9.77
C ARG A 37 -19.25 7.69 -9.33
N ARG A 38 -18.42 7.54 -8.30
CA ARG A 38 -17.49 8.59 -7.89
C ARG A 38 -16.46 8.95 -8.95
N SER A 39 -15.91 7.98 -9.69
CA SER A 39 -14.91 8.28 -10.73
C SER A 39 -15.49 9.16 -11.84
N VAL A 40 -16.80 9.04 -12.12
CA VAL A 40 -17.52 9.90 -13.06
C VAL A 40 -17.85 11.26 -12.42
N GLU A 41 -18.44 11.26 -11.22
CA GLU A 41 -18.85 12.48 -10.49
C GLU A 41 -17.66 13.42 -10.23
N GLU A 42 -16.53 12.86 -9.79
CA GLU A 42 -15.30 13.60 -9.48
C GLU A 42 -14.39 13.80 -10.70
N GLN A 43 -14.83 13.41 -11.90
CA GLN A 43 -14.09 13.53 -13.15
C GLN A 43 -12.63 13.05 -13.02
N TRP A 44 -12.47 11.84 -12.50
CA TRP A 44 -11.13 11.30 -12.30
C TRP A 44 -10.37 11.26 -13.63
N PRO A 45 -9.08 11.65 -13.62
CA PRO A 45 -8.31 11.86 -14.85
C PRO A 45 -8.14 10.58 -15.68
N PHE A 46 -8.36 9.41 -15.08
CA PHE A 46 -8.25 8.13 -15.75
C PHE A 46 -9.42 7.24 -15.36
N GLN A 47 -10.17 6.79 -16.35
CA GLN A 47 -11.14 5.73 -16.19
C GLN A 47 -10.40 4.40 -16.28
N ARG A 48 -10.49 3.57 -15.23
CA ARG A 48 -9.87 2.24 -15.19
C ARG A 48 -10.92 1.18 -15.48
N LEU A 49 -10.47 0.04 -16.00
CA LEU A 49 -11.33 -1.12 -16.23
C LEU A 49 -11.89 -1.66 -14.90
N ASP A 50 -13.10 -2.18 -14.92
CA ASP A 50 -13.76 -2.79 -13.75
C ASP A 50 -12.90 -3.83 -13.04
N GLY A 51 -12.19 -4.65 -13.82
CA GLY A 51 -11.29 -5.67 -13.30
C GLY A 51 -10.16 -5.08 -12.44
N TYR A 52 -9.66 -3.89 -12.77
CA TYR A 52 -8.65 -3.21 -11.98
C TYR A 52 -9.19 -2.76 -10.62
N TYR A 53 -10.37 -2.13 -10.59
CA TYR A 53 -11.00 -1.71 -9.34
C TYR A 53 -11.39 -2.90 -8.47
N LYS A 54 -11.91 -3.98 -9.08
CA LYS A 54 -12.23 -5.21 -8.38
C LYS A 54 -10.99 -5.83 -7.74
N MET A 55 -9.88 -5.91 -8.48
CA MET A 55 -8.60 -6.39 -7.95
C MET A 55 -8.13 -5.56 -6.74
N ILE A 56 -8.21 -4.23 -6.81
CA ILE A 56 -7.86 -3.35 -5.69
C ILE A 56 -8.77 -3.60 -4.48
N LEU A 57 -10.08 -3.69 -4.69
CA LEU A 57 -11.03 -3.91 -3.61
C LEU A 57 -10.81 -5.27 -2.93
N GLU A 58 -10.53 -6.32 -3.72
CA GLU A 58 -10.17 -7.64 -3.19
C GLU A 58 -8.87 -7.60 -2.39
N ASP A 59 -7.85 -6.88 -2.87
CA ASP A 59 -6.59 -6.72 -2.13
C ASP A 59 -6.81 -5.96 -0.81
N ARG A 60 -7.56 -4.86 -0.83
CA ARG A 60 -7.94 -4.10 0.37
C ARG A 60 -8.72 -4.96 1.36
N TYR A 61 -9.64 -5.80 0.87
CA TYR A 61 -10.35 -6.76 1.72
C TYR A 61 -9.40 -7.77 2.36
N LYS A 62 -8.46 -8.35 1.60
CA LYS A 62 -7.46 -9.30 2.15
C LYS A 62 -6.66 -8.64 3.27
N ARG A 63 -6.22 -7.40 3.07
CA ARG A 63 -5.50 -6.60 4.08
C ARG A 63 -6.34 -6.37 5.33
N LEU A 64 -7.60 -5.93 5.16
CA LEU A 64 -8.53 -5.73 6.27
C LEU A 64 -8.71 -7.01 7.08
N ARG A 65 -8.91 -8.15 6.41
CA ARG A 65 -9.06 -9.44 7.06
C ARG A 65 -7.81 -9.87 7.82
N THR A 66 -6.63 -9.61 7.29
CA THR A 66 -5.35 -9.88 7.98
C THR A 66 -5.26 -9.08 9.28
N VAL A 67 -5.54 -7.77 9.24
CA VAL A 67 -5.55 -6.93 10.44
C VAL A 67 -6.60 -7.41 11.45
N TRP A 68 -7.82 -7.69 11.00
CA TRP A 68 -8.89 -8.18 11.86
C TRP A 68 -8.54 -9.51 12.54
N ARG A 69 -7.91 -10.44 11.80
CA ARG A 69 -7.40 -11.71 12.36
C ARG A 69 -6.29 -11.49 13.38
N ALA A 70 -5.38 -10.55 13.12
CA ALA A 70 -4.33 -10.19 14.07
C ALA A 70 -4.89 -9.55 15.34
N ALA A 71 -6.02 -8.85 15.24
CA ALA A 71 -6.74 -8.26 16.36
C ALA A 71 -7.67 -9.24 17.09
N GLN A 72 -7.76 -10.51 16.69
CA GLN A 72 -8.54 -11.48 17.45
C GLN A 72 -7.81 -11.88 18.75
N PRO A 73 -8.55 -12.08 19.85
CA PRO A 73 -8.00 -12.68 21.07
C PRO A 73 -7.36 -14.04 20.79
N LYS A 74 -6.18 -14.25 21.35
CA LYS A 74 -5.47 -15.54 21.28
C LYS A 74 -5.44 -16.20 22.63
N VAL A 75 -5.23 -17.51 22.62
CA VAL A 75 -5.01 -18.28 23.84
C VAL A 75 -3.57 -18.06 24.28
N THR A 76 -3.39 -17.54 25.49
CA THR A 76 -2.09 -17.32 26.12
C THR A 76 -1.40 -18.66 26.45
N ALA A 77 -0.11 -18.61 26.78
CA ALA A 77 0.65 -19.81 27.20
C ALA A 77 0.06 -20.51 28.44
N LYS A 78 -0.77 -19.80 29.22
CA LYS A 78 -1.47 -20.34 30.40
C LYS A 78 -2.81 -21.00 30.05
N GLY A 79 -3.16 -21.07 28.76
CA GLY A 79 -4.45 -21.61 28.29
C GLY A 79 -5.63 -20.65 28.46
N ILE A 80 -5.39 -19.39 28.84
CA ILE A 80 -6.43 -18.38 29.08
C ILE A 80 -6.57 -17.50 27.84
N LEU A 81 -7.80 -17.18 27.44
CA LEU A 81 -8.06 -16.25 26.34
C LEU A 81 -7.63 -14.83 26.74
N GLU A 82 -6.89 -14.15 25.86
CA GLU A 82 -6.52 -12.75 26.04
C GLU A 82 -7.77 -11.87 26.27
N THR A 83 -7.65 -10.94 27.21
CA THR A 83 -8.58 -9.83 27.40
C THR A 83 -8.39 -8.77 26.32
N GLY A 84 -9.37 -7.87 26.16
CA GLY A 84 -9.26 -6.77 25.20
C GLY A 84 -8.02 -5.90 25.40
N ALA A 85 -7.66 -5.62 26.66
CA ALA A 85 -6.46 -4.84 27.00
C ALA A 85 -5.16 -5.56 26.60
N GLU A 86 -5.08 -6.87 26.81
CA GLU A 86 -3.91 -7.67 26.40
C GLU A 86 -3.78 -7.75 24.87
N VAL A 87 -4.90 -7.82 24.15
CA VAL A 87 -4.90 -7.75 22.67
C VAL A 87 -4.39 -6.40 22.18
N GLU A 88 -4.87 -5.31 22.79
CA GLU A 88 -4.46 -3.95 22.45
C GLU A 88 -2.97 -3.74 22.72
N GLU A 89 -2.48 -4.12 23.90
CA GLU A 89 -1.06 -4.04 24.25
C GLU A 89 -0.19 -4.82 23.26
N ARG A 90 -0.61 -6.04 22.89
CA ARG A 90 0.10 -6.84 21.87
C ARG A 90 0.17 -6.13 20.53
N LEU A 91 -0.92 -5.48 20.09
CA LEU A 91 -0.95 -4.75 18.82
C LEU A 91 -0.04 -3.52 18.88
N ILE A 92 -0.02 -2.79 19.99
CA ILE A 92 0.88 -1.65 20.22
C ILE A 92 2.35 -2.11 20.19
N VAL A 93 2.70 -3.15 20.94
CA VAL A 93 4.06 -3.70 20.96
C VAL A 93 4.52 -4.14 19.57
N LYS A 94 3.61 -4.75 18.79
CA LYS A 94 3.89 -5.14 17.41
C LYS A 94 4.14 -3.92 16.52
N ARG A 95 3.30 -2.88 16.62
CA ARG A 95 3.45 -1.61 15.90
C ARG A 95 4.81 -0.97 16.21
N ASP A 96 5.16 -0.85 17.48
CA ASP A 96 6.43 -0.26 17.92
C ASP A 96 7.64 -1.04 17.42
N LYS A 97 7.55 -2.38 17.41
CA LYS A 97 8.61 -3.23 16.86
C LYS A 97 8.80 -2.99 15.35
N ASN A 98 7.71 -2.87 14.61
CA ASN A 98 7.75 -2.57 13.18
C ASN A 98 8.36 -1.19 12.92
N LEU A 99 7.93 -0.17 13.65
CA LEU A 99 8.51 1.19 13.56
C LEU A 99 10.00 1.21 13.86
N LYS A 100 10.45 0.49 14.90
CA LYS A 100 11.88 0.36 15.22
C LYS A 100 12.66 -0.33 14.09
N SER A 101 12.09 -1.37 13.47
CA SER A 101 12.72 -2.06 12.33
C SER A 101 12.89 -1.14 11.12
N VAL A 102 11.85 -0.38 10.77
CA VAL A 102 11.88 0.60 9.66
C VAL A 102 12.92 1.69 9.93
N HIS A 103 12.96 2.21 11.17
CA HIS A 103 13.96 3.19 11.57
C HIS A 103 15.39 2.61 11.45
N GLN A 104 15.63 1.40 11.94
CA GLN A 104 16.94 0.74 11.83
C GLN A 104 17.37 0.53 10.37
N ALA A 105 16.45 0.13 9.48
CA ALA A 105 16.75 -0.01 8.05
C ALA A 105 17.19 1.33 7.44
N THR A 106 16.53 2.43 7.82
CA THR A 106 16.87 3.79 7.40
C THR A 106 18.24 4.21 7.91
N CYS A 107 18.54 3.97 9.19
CA CYS A 107 19.84 4.25 9.79
C CYS A 107 20.98 3.47 9.13
N ARG A 108 20.80 2.15 8.91
CA ARG A 108 21.82 1.31 8.26
C ARG A 108 22.13 1.79 6.85
N ARG A 109 21.11 2.22 6.11
CA ARG A 109 21.30 2.79 4.78
C ARG A 109 22.09 4.09 4.81
N ASN A 110 21.82 4.97 5.76
CA ASN A 110 22.60 6.19 5.93
C ASN A 110 24.06 5.88 6.32
N GLN A 111 24.28 4.87 7.16
CA GLN A 111 25.63 4.39 7.50
C GLN A 111 26.39 3.82 6.29
N ILE A 112 25.72 3.05 5.42
CA ILE A 112 26.33 2.56 4.17
C ILE A 112 26.81 3.73 3.31
N ILE A 113 26.03 4.80 3.20
CA ILE A 113 26.41 5.99 2.43
C ILE A 113 27.64 6.67 3.03
N GLU A 114 27.71 6.79 4.36
CA GLU A 114 28.90 7.37 5.02
C GLU A 114 30.15 6.51 4.82
N LEU A 115 30.05 5.18 4.99
CA LEU A 115 31.18 4.27 4.74
C LEU A 115 31.68 4.34 3.28
N LYS A 116 30.77 4.48 2.32
CA LYS A 116 31.13 4.63 0.90
C LYS A 116 31.79 5.96 0.58
N LYS A 117 31.50 7.03 1.33
CA LYS A 117 32.20 8.32 1.20
C LYS A 117 33.64 8.21 1.69
N ASP A 118 33.85 7.48 2.79
CA ASP A 118 35.19 7.29 3.37
C ASP A 118 36.08 6.38 2.48
N GLY A 119 35.47 5.49 1.70
CA GLY A 119 36.16 4.54 0.81
C GLY A 119 36.43 5.02 -0.61
N GLU A 120 35.92 6.19 -1.03
CA GLU A 120 35.97 6.65 -2.43
C GLU A 120 35.41 5.62 -3.44
N ASP A 121 34.35 4.91 -3.04
CA ASP A 121 33.75 3.85 -3.86
C ASP A 121 33.10 4.39 -5.16
N GLU A 122 33.28 3.69 -6.28
CA GLU A 122 32.75 4.08 -7.60
C GLU A 122 31.21 4.17 -7.66
N ASP A 123 30.50 3.42 -6.82
CA ASP A 123 29.03 3.40 -6.76
C ASP A 123 28.43 4.45 -5.81
N LEU A 124 29.26 5.24 -5.12
CA LEU A 124 28.83 6.32 -4.22
C LEU A 124 27.80 7.28 -4.86
N PRO A 125 27.97 7.73 -6.13
CA PRO A 125 27.00 8.61 -6.77
C PRO A 125 25.61 7.97 -6.89
N ALA A 126 25.53 6.67 -7.14
CA ALA A 126 24.25 5.94 -7.22
C ALA A 126 23.55 5.87 -5.86
N TRP A 127 24.30 5.63 -4.78
CA TRP A 127 23.75 5.62 -3.41
C TRP A 127 23.30 7.00 -2.94
N GLN A 128 24.05 8.05 -3.27
CA GLN A 128 23.66 9.43 -3.00
C GLN A 128 22.42 9.85 -3.78
N TRP A 129 22.34 9.48 -5.06
CA TRP A 129 21.15 9.70 -5.89
C TRP A 129 19.92 8.99 -5.30
N LEU A 130 20.07 7.72 -4.89
CA LEU A 130 18.99 6.98 -4.25
C LEU A 130 18.56 7.64 -2.93
N GLN A 131 19.50 8.14 -2.12
CA GLN A 131 19.19 8.87 -0.88
C GLN A 131 18.45 10.18 -1.17
N ASN A 132 18.87 10.90 -2.20
CA ASN A 132 18.24 12.13 -2.62
C ASN A 132 16.79 11.87 -3.10
N ILE A 133 16.57 10.81 -3.88
CA ILE A 133 15.22 10.38 -4.26
C ILE A 133 14.36 10.09 -3.03
N ILE A 134 14.89 9.36 -2.04
CA ILE A 134 14.11 9.08 -0.83
C ILE A 134 13.83 10.34 -0.03
N LYS A 135 14.79 11.26 0.13
CA LYS A 135 14.59 12.52 0.84
C LYS A 135 13.57 13.42 0.11
N THR A 136 13.70 13.56 -1.20
CA THR A 136 12.79 14.38 -2.03
C THR A 136 11.39 13.81 -2.15
N LEU A 137 11.24 12.47 -2.15
CA LEU A 137 9.94 11.81 -2.06
C LEU A 137 9.41 11.76 -0.60
N GLY A 138 10.28 11.91 0.39
CA GLY A 138 9.99 11.82 1.82
C GLY A 138 9.52 13.14 2.45
N ASP A 139 10.20 14.26 2.19
CA ASP A 139 9.94 15.57 2.82
C ASP A 139 8.55 16.15 2.47
N GLY A 140 7.92 15.67 1.39
CA GLY A 140 6.54 16.01 1.02
C GLY A 140 5.57 14.83 0.98
N GLY A 141 5.99 13.62 1.38
CA GLY A 141 5.33 12.41 0.90
C GLY A 141 5.44 11.12 1.69
N MET A 142 6.02 11.11 2.89
CA MET A 142 5.79 10.04 3.85
C MET A 142 5.02 10.62 5.05
N SER A 143 3.70 10.42 5.09
CA SER A 143 3.01 10.51 6.38
C SER A 143 3.40 9.28 7.17
N SER A 144 3.91 9.50 8.37
CA SER A 144 4.07 8.50 9.42
C SER A 144 2.79 7.65 9.66
N GLU A 145 1.64 8.09 9.14
CA GLU A 145 0.34 7.43 9.26
C GLU A 145 0.06 6.35 8.18
N GLU A 146 0.78 6.31 7.04
CA GLU A 146 0.55 5.27 6.02
C GLU A 146 1.32 3.96 6.28
N SER A 147 2.28 3.98 7.20
CA SER A 147 2.99 2.76 7.65
C SER A 147 2.10 1.80 8.45
N ASP A 148 0.95 2.26 8.97
CA ASP A 148 -0.02 1.40 9.68
C ASP A 148 -0.90 0.56 8.72
N ILE A 149 -0.85 0.83 7.40
CA ILE A 149 -1.57 0.06 6.37
C ILE A 149 -0.62 -0.97 5.70
N GLU A 150 0.69 -0.88 5.94
CA GLU A 150 1.65 -1.93 5.62
C GLU A 150 1.45 -3.09 6.61
N ASN A 151 0.48 -3.96 6.29
CA ASN A 151 0.51 -5.32 6.80
C ASN A 151 1.90 -5.92 6.53
N ASP A 152 2.40 -6.75 7.46
CA ASP A 152 3.66 -7.52 7.38
C ASP A 152 3.83 -8.41 6.11
N ILE A 153 2.91 -8.31 5.14
CA ILE A 153 2.84 -9.12 3.94
C ILE A 153 3.40 -8.37 2.72
N GLU A 154 3.36 -7.04 2.66
CA GLU A 154 3.99 -6.31 1.55
C GLU A 154 4.20 -4.82 1.87
N CYS A 155 5.45 -4.37 1.76
CA CYS A 155 5.82 -2.96 1.71
C CYS A 155 5.43 -2.41 0.33
N VAL A 156 4.16 -2.02 0.17
CA VAL A 156 3.73 -1.35 -1.06
C VAL A 156 4.12 0.11 -0.94
N LEU A 157 5.28 0.44 -1.48
CA LEU A 157 5.71 1.82 -1.70
C LEU A 157 4.73 2.50 -2.67
N GLN A 158 3.62 3.03 -2.15
CA GLN A 158 2.74 3.87 -2.92
C GLN A 158 3.42 5.23 -3.05
N VAL A 159 4.08 5.44 -4.18
CA VAL A 159 4.58 6.77 -4.50
C VAL A 159 3.36 7.68 -4.61
N LYS A 160 3.32 8.69 -3.74
CA LYS A 160 2.30 9.74 -3.75
C LYS A 160 2.05 10.19 -5.19
N ASN A 161 0.79 10.42 -5.54
CA ASN A 161 0.40 10.88 -6.87
C ASN A 161 0.94 12.29 -7.10
N MET A 162 2.22 12.36 -7.49
CA MET A 162 2.91 13.61 -7.74
C MET A 162 2.31 14.22 -9.01
N THR A 163 2.01 15.51 -8.99
CA THR A 163 1.44 16.24 -10.14
C THR A 163 2.27 16.08 -11.42
N TRP A 164 3.58 15.88 -11.31
CA TRP A 164 4.48 15.61 -12.45
C TRP A 164 4.34 14.19 -13.04
N ARG A 165 3.83 13.20 -12.28
CA ARG A 165 3.55 11.85 -12.79
C ARG A 165 2.23 11.73 -13.54
N ARG A 166 1.35 12.74 -13.47
CA ARG A 166 0.08 12.75 -14.22
C ARG A 166 0.26 12.71 -15.74
N ARG A 167 1.47 13.03 -16.23
CA ARG A 167 1.83 13.05 -17.65
C ARG A 167 3.03 12.17 -17.96
N ILE A 168 3.40 11.23 -17.07
CA ILE A 168 4.60 10.41 -17.29
C ILE A 168 4.52 9.61 -18.59
N GLU A 169 3.32 9.22 -19.02
CA GLU A 169 3.10 8.59 -20.33
C GLU A 169 3.36 9.56 -21.48
N GLN A 170 3.03 10.86 -21.36
CA GLN A 170 3.41 11.86 -22.36
C GLN A 170 4.93 12.06 -22.41
N GLU A 171 5.57 12.14 -21.24
CA GLU A 171 7.03 12.30 -21.14
C GLU A 171 7.77 11.06 -21.67
N LEU A 172 7.28 9.85 -21.36
CA LEU A 172 7.81 8.60 -21.90
C LEU A 172 7.57 8.49 -23.40
N ASN A 173 6.41 8.94 -23.90
CA ASN A 173 6.12 8.97 -25.32
C ASN A 173 7.06 9.94 -26.08
N ILE A 174 7.50 11.03 -25.46
CA ILE A 174 8.54 11.90 -26.05
C ILE A 174 9.86 11.12 -26.22
N ILE A 175 10.26 10.35 -25.19
CA ILE A 175 11.47 9.53 -25.22
C ILE A 175 11.36 8.41 -26.25
N ASP A 176 10.21 7.74 -26.34
CA ASP A 176 9.97 6.66 -27.29
C ASP A 176 9.95 7.18 -28.74
N ASN A 177 9.34 8.36 -28.99
CA ASN A 177 9.40 9.00 -30.31
C ASN A 177 10.82 9.42 -30.69
N GLN A 178 11.61 9.88 -29.73
CA GLN A 178 13.02 10.20 -29.96
C GLN A 178 13.83 8.96 -30.32
N ARG A 179 13.58 7.81 -29.66
CA ARG A 179 14.22 6.54 -29.99
C ARG A 179 13.86 6.02 -31.38
N VAL A 180 12.61 6.17 -31.79
CA VAL A 180 12.16 5.81 -33.16
C VAL A 180 12.84 6.70 -34.20
N LEU A 181 13.05 7.99 -33.92
CA LEU A 181 13.78 8.90 -34.80
C LEU A 181 15.29 8.60 -34.84
N ASP A 182 15.86 8.19 -33.71
CA ASP A 182 17.28 7.84 -33.62
C ASP A 182 17.59 6.46 -34.25
N ASP A 183 16.62 5.54 -34.29
CA ASP A 183 16.70 4.27 -35.04
C ASP A 183 16.77 4.50 -36.57
N ASP A 184 16.27 5.63 -37.08
CA ASP A 184 16.41 6.04 -38.49
C ASP A 184 17.77 6.72 -38.79
N ILE A 185 18.59 6.96 -37.76
CA ILE A 185 19.90 7.62 -37.86
C ILE A 185 21.08 6.62 -37.85
N PHE A 186 20.84 5.33 -37.55
CA PHE A 186 21.85 4.26 -37.59
C PHE A 186 21.57 3.16 -38.62
#